data_AF-A0A954H7B9-F1
#
_entry.id   AF-A0A954H7B9-F1
#
_cell.length_a   1.000
_cell.length_b   1.000
_cell.length_c   1.000
_cell.angle_alpha   90.00
_cell.angle_beta   90.00
_cell.angle_gamma   90.00
#
_symmetry.space_group_name_H-M   'P 1'
#
loop_
_entity.id
_entity.type
_entity.pdbx_description
1 polymer ?
#
loop_
_entity_poly.entity_id
_entity_poly.type
_entity_poly.pdbx_seq_one_letter_code
_entity_poly.pdbx_strand_id
1 'polypeptide(L)'
;MNHCRFFTAILSAAFVFLFLSQLYAKEPPSAASMTDSFETKVKLLEEAWKNNDYDLARSLTHSLRDTVKQTQLEEEIPGTSLLPTEEYLTVASLNPVWKKWAQGWAYCKLVDIEETAGEQRISEPVEALLSFPDEQVTSLTREIRIARVEDGRLIEVPCQVYHERRRGKERFCKILWMVDSAPREKQTYLVFYGNPDAELPEYPSDLVTEGKGFALDITNKHFKVSLSRQHGQIERLTLMREHGLELFSGGEGHGEPPGIDWAHDYVDEHNFQKLRITLWDECPDYEVIRGPLCTIVRRWGFPRSPVHPLYSPARLHIDVEYRFYTKLPWFQKSSEMKAIQTFNVAALRDDEWVFSGLSLRNKMWMTREGELRFGDVDAEHQNDIWGVGFFNKQSQDSFMALFLEHSADGLPELKHTGAPALFYHWHGGPLWSRYPLPVNTLPKGAVLKQKNAYLSIPYTEETGKSTIEQTRRALMKPLLLHPHMESKIPGPSSSTDAGLTTRLARPGEGGEQSEIKQQIWQALRDCKDAQLYTADINVVDLGMVYDVRVRNDVVTLIMAMPHRGRPRLDYFTHGSIAVHPTLSVPIRERIEQLDGINQVVVEQVWAPEWSSNRLTDEGRARLGLD
;
A
#
# COMPACT_ATOMS: atom_id res chain seq x y z
N MET A 1 59.70 -28.52 3.40
CA MET A 1 58.57 -27.55 3.43
C MET A 1 57.36 -28.21 2.78
N ASN A 2 56.49 -28.88 3.56
CA ASN A 2 55.15 -29.33 3.10
C ASN A 2 54.30 -29.98 4.21
N HIS A 3 54.27 -29.41 5.44
CA HIS A 3 53.45 -29.99 6.54
C HIS A 3 52.66 -28.96 7.38
N CYS A 4 52.42 -27.74 6.90
CA CYS A 4 51.78 -26.69 7.72
C CYS A 4 50.42 -26.16 7.22
N ARG A 5 49.76 -26.83 6.26
CA ARG A 5 48.45 -26.36 5.72
C ARG A 5 47.24 -27.26 6.01
N PHE A 6 47.43 -28.42 6.65
CA PHE A 6 46.32 -29.33 6.96
C PHE A 6 45.76 -29.17 8.39
N PHE A 7 46.47 -28.49 9.30
CA PHE A 7 46.01 -28.35 10.69
C PHE A 7 45.06 -27.17 10.94
N THR A 8 45.03 -26.16 10.07
CA THR A 8 44.24 -24.94 10.29
C THR A 8 42.78 -25.07 9.84
N ALA A 9 42.47 -25.94 8.87
CA ALA A 9 41.10 -26.16 8.40
C ALA A 9 40.30 -27.10 9.33
N ILE A 10 40.96 -28.09 9.93
CA ILE A 10 40.31 -29.07 10.82
C ILE A 10 39.98 -28.43 12.18
N LEU A 11 40.80 -27.50 12.68
CA LEU A 11 40.50 -26.77 13.92
C LEU A 11 39.33 -25.79 13.78
N SER A 12 39.09 -25.18 12.61
CA SER A 12 37.95 -24.28 12.40
C SER A 12 36.62 -25.04 12.31
N ALA A 13 36.58 -26.21 11.67
CA ALA A 13 35.38 -27.05 11.60
C ALA A 13 35.07 -27.75 12.94
N ALA A 14 36.11 -28.18 13.67
CA ALA A 14 35.95 -28.83 14.98
C ALA A 14 35.54 -27.86 16.09
N PHE A 15 35.95 -26.58 16.04
CA PHE A 15 35.53 -25.58 17.02
C PHE A 15 34.04 -25.21 16.87
N VAL A 16 33.53 -25.21 15.64
CA VAL A 16 32.09 -25.02 15.34
C VAL A 16 31.28 -26.25 15.80
N PHE A 17 31.78 -27.47 15.55
CA PHE A 17 31.11 -28.71 15.96
C PHE A 17 31.05 -28.90 17.50
N LEU A 18 32.12 -28.56 18.23
CA LEU A 18 32.13 -28.67 19.70
C LEU A 18 31.24 -27.62 20.37
N PHE A 19 31.12 -26.41 19.81
CA PHE A 19 30.17 -25.40 20.30
C PHE A 19 28.71 -25.82 20.05
N LEU A 20 28.41 -26.42 18.89
CA LEU A 20 27.06 -26.85 18.53
C LEU A 20 26.55 -28.02 19.39
N SER A 21 27.42 -28.95 19.80
CA SER A 21 27.00 -30.12 20.61
C SER A 21 26.57 -29.80 22.05
N GLN A 22 26.93 -28.63 22.59
CA GLN A 22 26.54 -28.20 23.95
C GLN A 22 25.27 -27.34 23.98
N LEU A 23 24.66 -27.03 22.83
CA LEU A 23 23.54 -26.09 22.72
C LEU A 23 22.16 -26.75 22.51
N TYR A 24 22.09 -28.08 22.40
CA TYR A 24 20.85 -28.82 22.06
C TYR A 24 19.79 -28.92 23.17
N ALA A 25 19.89 -28.15 24.26
CA ALA A 25 18.95 -28.23 25.38
C ALA A 25 18.77 -26.90 26.13
N LYS A 26 18.72 -25.77 25.42
CA LYS A 26 18.26 -24.50 26.01
C LYS A 26 17.03 -24.03 25.24
N GLU A 27 15.98 -23.67 25.98
CA GLU A 27 14.85 -22.92 25.41
C GLU A 27 15.39 -21.75 24.58
N PRO A 28 14.77 -21.42 23.43
CA PRO A 28 15.22 -20.30 22.62
C PRO A 28 15.24 -19.04 23.49
N PRO A 29 16.32 -18.24 23.43
CA PRO A 29 16.37 -16.98 24.17
C PRO A 29 15.19 -16.11 23.76
N SER A 30 14.55 -15.43 24.71
CA SER A 30 13.45 -14.51 24.40
C SER A 30 13.95 -13.41 23.46
N ALA A 31 13.11 -12.95 22.54
CA ALA A 31 13.45 -11.85 21.64
C ALA A 31 13.92 -10.61 22.42
N ALA A 32 13.31 -10.35 23.58
CA ALA A 32 13.68 -9.27 24.48
C ALA A 32 15.11 -9.37 25.06
N SER A 33 15.71 -10.57 25.09
CA SER A 33 17.11 -10.74 25.50
C SER A 33 18.12 -10.51 24.38
N MET A 34 17.65 -10.47 23.12
CA MET A 34 18.47 -10.30 21.92
C MET A 34 18.37 -8.88 21.33
N THR A 35 17.45 -8.06 21.84
CA THR A 35 17.24 -6.68 21.39
C THR A 35 17.07 -5.74 22.58
N ASP A 36 17.75 -4.59 22.56
CA ASP A 36 17.56 -3.56 23.57
C ASP A 36 16.19 -2.88 23.40
N SER A 37 15.53 -2.56 24.53
CA SER A 37 14.28 -1.81 24.51
C SER A 37 14.45 -0.38 23.98
N PHE A 38 13.34 0.24 23.58
CA PHE A 38 13.32 1.64 23.17
C PHE A 38 13.90 2.55 24.27
N GLU A 39 13.48 2.36 25.52
CA GLU A 39 13.92 3.15 26.68
C GLU A 39 15.41 3.00 26.95
N THR A 40 15.94 1.78 26.82
CA THR A 40 17.38 1.52 26.98
C THR A 40 18.18 2.28 25.92
N LYS A 41 17.76 2.20 24.65
CA LYS A 41 18.40 2.92 23.55
C LYS A 41 18.30 4.45 23.71
N VAL A 42 17.19 4.98 24.24
CA VAL A 42 17.04 6.41 24.56
C VAL A 42 18.04 6.83 25.64
N LYS A 43 18.22 6.04 26.72
CA LYS A 43 19.21 6.34 27.75
C LYS A 43 20.64 6.36 27.20
N LEU A 44 20.98 5.38 26.34
CA LEU A 44 22.27 5.34 25.65
C LEU A 44 22.47 6.59 24.76
N LEU A 45 21.42 7.05 24.08
CA LEU A 45 21.46 8.26 23.26
C LEU A 45 21.72 9.51 24.11
N GLU A 46 21.04 9.63 25.24
CA GLU A 46 21.25 10.74 26.18
C GLU A 46 22.67 10.75 26.76
N GLU A 47 23.22 9.58 27.09
CA GLU A 47 24.58 9.44 27.59
C GLU A 47 25.62 9.81 26.52
N ALA A 48 25.48 9.26 25.30
CA ALA A 48 26.34 9.60 24.16
C ALA A 48 26.31 11.10 23.89
N TRP A 49 25.12 11.72 23.93
CA TRP A 49 24.95 13.16 23.76
C TRP A 49 25.68 13.96 24.85
N LYS A 50 25.50 13.61 26.13
CA LYS A 50 26.17 14.28 27.27
C LYS A 50 27.69 14.18 27.18
N ASN A 51 28.21 13.08 26.65
CA ASN A 51 29.64 12.84 26.49
C ASN A 51 30.22 13.44 25.20
N ASN A 52 29.40 14.09 24.37
CA ASN A 52 29.78 14.58 23.03
C ASN A 52 30.25 13.47 22.06
N ASP A 53 29.82 12.23 22.27
CA ASP A 53 30.03 11.13 21.32
C ASP A 53 28.96 11.18 20.23
N TYR A 54 29.15 12.10 19.28
CA TYR A 54 28.16 12.40 18.25
C TYR A 54 27.98 11.26 17.24
N ASP A 55 29.03 10.47 16.98
CA ASP A 55 28.94 9.33 16.06
C ASP A 55 28.08 8.20 16.65
N LEU A 56 28.26 7.92 17.94
CA LEU A 56 27.39 6.98 18.67
C LEU A 56 25.96 7.52 18.75
N ALA A 57 25.78 8.79 19.10
CA ALA A 57 24.46 9.41 19.18
C ALA A 57 23.70 9.31 17.84
N ARG A 58 24.36 9.63 16.71
CA ARG A 58 23.76 9.47 15.37
C ARG A 58 23.40 8.02 15.08
N SER A 59 24.30 7.08 15.38
CA SER A 59 24.04 5.64 15.16
C SER A 59 22.85 5.14 15.97
N LEU A 60 22.69 5.60 17.21
CA LEU A 60 21.56 5.25 18.08
C LEU A 60 20.23 5.77 17.55
N THR A 61 20.19 6.91 16.85
CA THR A 61 18.94 7.39 16.22
C THR A 61 18.42 6.44 15.14
N HIS A 62 19.30 5.79 14.38
CA HIS A 62 18.91 4.75 13.42
C HIS A 62 18.39 3.50 14.13
N SER A 63 19.08 3.03 15.17
CA SER A 63 18.66 1.87 15.97
C SER A 63 17.29 2.09 16.66
N LEU A 64 17.02 3.32 17.13
CA LEU A 64 15.71 3.69 17.69
C LEU A 64 14.62 3.66 16.61
N ARG A 65 14.91 4.16 15.40
CA ARG A 65 13.98 4.12 14.28
C ARG A 65 13.58 2.69 13.92
N ASP A 66 14.54 1.77 13.85
CA ASP A 66 14.26 0.36 13.56
C ASP A 66 13.41 -0.31 14.64
N THR A 67 13.66 0.02 15.92
CA THR A 67 12.79 -0.42 17.03
C THR A 67 11.37 0.08 16.84
N VAL A 68 11.16 1.37 16.53
CA VAL A 68 9.81 1.93 16.31
C VAL A 68 9.09 1.20 15.16
N LYS A 69 9.77 0.96 14.04
CA LYS A 69 9.20 0.23 12.90
C LYS A 69 8.79 -1.19 13.27
N GLN A 70 9.66 -1.92 13.97
CA GLN A 70 9.36 -3.30 14.37
C GLN A 70 8.22 -3.36 15.39
N THR A 71 8.22 -2.47 16.39
CA THR A 71 7.13 -2.36 17.37
C THR A 71 5.81 -2.02 16.69
N GLN A 72 5.80 -1.08 15.73
CA GLN A 72 4.59 -0.78 14.96
C GLN A 72 4.06 -2.04 14.23
N LEU A 73 4.93 -2.81 13.58
CA LEU A 73 4.52 -4.04 12.89
C LEU A 73 3.92 -5.10 13.81
N GLU A 74 4.38 -5.22 15.05
CA GLU A 74 3.89 -6.19 16.03
C GLU A 74 2.65 -5.71 16.80
N GLU A 75 2.57 -4.42 17.13
CA GLU A 75 1.58 -3.92 18.10
C GLU A 75 0.45 -3.09 17.48
N GLU A 76 0.68 -2.45 16.32
CA GLU A 76 -0.33 -1.55 15.72
C GLU A 76 -1.62 -2.30 15.41
N ILE A 77 -2.74 -1.84 15.94
CA ILE A 77 -4.04 -2.48 15.68
C ILE A 77 -4.54 -1.99 14.30
N PRO A 78 -4.83 -2.90 13.34
CA PRO A 78 -5.21 -2.52 11.98
C PRO A 78 -6.49 -1.67 11.85
N GLY A 79 -7.32 -1.64 12.90
CA GLY A 79 -8.60 -0.95 12.96
C GLY A 79 -9.74 -1.90 13.31
N THR A 80 -10.98 -1.43 13.14
CA THR A 80 -12.18 -2.23 13.37
C THR A 80 -12.56 -2.98 12.10
N SER A 81 -12.60 -4.32 12.16
CA SER A 81 -13.10 -5.15 11.08
C SER A 81 -14.58 -4.86 10.80
N LEU A 82 -14.98 -4.85 9.53
CA LEU A 82 -16.37 -4.67 9.10
C LEU A 82 -17.28 -5.76 9.67
N LEU A 83 -16.78 -7.01 9.74
CA LEU A 83 -17.47 -8.14 10.35
C LEU A 83 -16.66 -8.69 11.54
N PRO A 84 -17.31 -9.20 12.59
CA PRO A 84 -16.63 -10.00 13.61
C PRO A 84 -15.85 -11.17 12.98
N THR A 85 -14.74 -11.54 13.63
CA THR A 85 -13.84 -12.61 13.17
C THR A 85 -14.59 -13.94 12.99
N GLU A 86 -15.42 -14.29 13.96
CA GLU A 86 -16.21 -15.53 13.99
C GLU A 86 -17.47 -15.52 13.11
N GLU A 87 -17.79 -14.38 12.49
CA GLU A 87 -18.95 -14.27 11.60
C GLU A 87 -18.56 -14.74 10.20
N TYR A 88 -18.82 -16.01 9.89
CA TYR A 88 -18.59 -16.63 8.59
C TYR A 88 -19.57 -17.78 8.34
N LEU A 89 -19.70 -18.18 7.08
CA LEU A 89 -20.37 -19.40 6.64
C LEU A 89 -19.35 -20.42 6.16
N THR A 90 -19.73 -21.70 6.19
CA THR A 90 -18.96 -22.76 5.53
C THR A 90 -19.43 -22.90 4.09
N VAL A 91 -18.52 -23.14 3.15
CA VAL A 91 -18.88 -23.42 1.74
C VAL A 91 -19.78 -24.65 1.64
N ALA A 92 -19.65 -25.58 2.59
CA ALA A 92 -20.52 -26.75 2.69
C ALA A 92 -21.99 -26.43 2.99
N SER A 93 -22.32 -25.29 3.62
CA SER A 93 -23.70 -24.88 3.91
C SER A 93 -24.36 -24.11 2.76
N LEU A 94 -23.60 -23.73 1.73
CA LEU A 94 -24.13 -23.07 0.54
C LEU A 94 -24.99 -24.03 -0.29
N ASN A 95 -25.84 -23.47 -1.16
CA ASN A 95 -26.64 -24.27 -2.08
C ASN A 95 -25.73 -25.13 -3.00
N PRO A 96 -26.21 -26.27 -3.55
CA PRO A 96 -25.37 -27.20 -4.30
C PRO A 96 -24.62 -26.58 -5.49
N VAL A 97 -25.23 -25.58 -6.13
CA VAL A 97 -24.66 -24.88 -7.29
C VAL A 97 -23.47 -24.04 -6.85
N TRP A 98 -23.64 -23.23 -5.80
CA TRP A 98 -22.58 -22.37 -5.27
C TRP A 98 -21.46 -23.17 -4.60
N LYS A 99 -21.80 -24.25 -3.89
CA LYS A 99 -20.83 -25.18 -3.32
C LYS A 99 -19.93 -25.78 -4.40
N LYS A 100 -20.50 -26.21 -5.53
CA LYS A 100 -19.73 -26.72 -6.68
C LYS A 100 -18.86 -25.63 -7.30
N TRP A 101 -19.39 -24.40 -7.40
CA TRP A 101 -18.66 -23.27 -7.94
C TRP A 101 -17.44 -22.87 -7.09
N ALA A 102 -17.59 -22.82 -5.77
CA ALA A 102 -16.55 -22.47 -4.80
C ALA A 102 -15.69 -23.65 -4.34
N GLN A 103 -15.71 -24.77 -5.06
CA GLN A 103 -14.93 -25.96 -4.70
C GLN A 103 -13.44 -25.61 -4.51
N GLY A 104 -12.86 -26.05 -3.39
CA GLY A 104 -11.50 -25.73 -2.96
C GLY A 104 -11.44 -24.76 -1.77
N TRP A 105 -12.47 -23.92 -1.59
CA TRP A 105 -12.58 -23.02 -0.44
C TRP A 105 -13.44 -23.64 0.67
N ALA A 106 -13.08 -23.36 1.92
CA ALA A 106 -13.78 -23.88 3.09
C ALA A 106 -14.81 -22.89 3.66
N TYR A 107 -14.54 -21.58 3.58
CA TYR A 107 -15.32 -20.56 4.28
C TYR A 107 -15.66 -19.36 3.39
N CYS A 108 -16.70 -18.62 3.76
CA CYS A 108 -16.99 -17.31 3.17
C CYS A 108 -17.65 -16.34 4.15
N LYS A 109 -17.41 -15.04 3.98
CA LYS A 109 -18.11 -13.94 4.66
C LYS A 109 -19.05 -13.23 3.68
N LEU A 110 -20.16 -12.66 4.16
CA LEU A 110 -21.09 -11.90 3.33
C LEU A 110 -20.97 -10.40 3.61
N VAL A 111 -20.91 -9.61 2.55
CA VAL A 111 -20.85 -8.14 2.61
C VAL A 111 -21.91 -7.60 1.67
N ASP A 112 -22.73 -6.69 2.16
CA ASP A 112 -23.67 -5.95 1.33
C ASP A 112 -23.11 -4.57 1.01
N ILE A 113 -23.39 -4.12 -0.21
CA ILE A 113 -23.03 -2.80 -0.72
C ILE A 113 -24.30 -2.08 -1.16
N GLU A 114 -24.49 -0.85 -0.71
CA GLU A 114 -25.64 -0.02 -1.06
C GLU A 114 -25.21 1.31 -1.70
N GLU A 115 -25.82 1.63 -2.84
CA GLU A 115 -25.71 2.95 -3.48
C GLU A 115 -26.73 3.91 -2.84
N THR A 116 -26.25 4.93 -2.14
CA THR A 116 -27.14 5.84 -1.37
C THR A 116 -27.29 7.22 -1.99
N ALA A 117 -26.48 7.58 -2.98
CA ALA A 117 -26.51 8.92 -3.58
C ALA A 117 -27.58 9.07 -4.67
N GLY A 118 -28.06 7.96 -5.25
CA GLY A 118 -28.90 7.96 -6.44
C GLY A 118 -28.11 8.22 -7.73
N GLU A 119 -26.82 7.86 -7.75
CA GLU A 119 -25.92 8.08 -8.88
C GLU A 119 -25.47 6.77 -9.51
N GLN A 120 -25.31 6.75 -10.83
CA GLN A 120 -24.69 5.63 -11.53
C GLN A 120 -23.22 5.53 -11.14
N ARG A 121 -22.79 4.35 -10.68
CA ARG A 121 -21.41 4.05 -10.33
C ARG A 121 -20.77 3.20 -11.42
N ILE A 122 -19.55 3.58 -11.79
CA ILE A 122 -18.74 2.89 -12.78
C ILE A 122 -17.37 2.66 -12.16
N SER A 123 -17.08 1.40 -11.87
CA SER A 123 -15.81 0.93 -11.31
C SER A 123 -15.38 1.75 -10.09
N GLU A 124 -16.31 2.01 -9.17
CA GLU A 124 -15.99 2.73 -7.94
C GLU A 124 -15.16 1.81 -7.01
N PRO A 125 -13.99 2.25 -6.54
CA PRO A 125 -13.18 1.45 -5.65
C PRO A 125 -13.82 1.42 -4.27
N VAL A 126 -14.08 0.22 -3.77
CA VAL A 126 -14.49 -0.02 -2.39
C VAL A 126 -13.39 -0.73 -1.63
N GLU A 127 -13.23 -0.41 -0.35
CA GLU A 127 -12.22 -0.99 0.53
C GLU A 127 -12.90 -1.44 1.83
N ALA A 128 -12.61 -2.67 2.26
CA ALA A 128 -13.05 -3.20 3.55
C ALA A 128 -11.87 -3.75 4.34
N LEU A 129 -11.80 -3.43 5.63
CA LEU A 129 -10.94 -4.13 6.60
C LEU A 129 -11.72 -5.34 7.12
N LEU A 130 -11.18 -6.55 6.95
CA LEU A 130 -11.77 -7.79 7.47
C LEU A 130 -10.77 -8.54 8.34
N SER A 131 -11.30 -9.19 9.39
CA SER A 131 -10.60 -10.13 10.26
C SER A 131 -11.06 -11.56 10.05
N PHE A 132 -10.13 -12.50 10.21
CA PHE A 132 -10.29 -13.94 9.98
C PHE A 132 -9.62 -14.74 11.10
N PRO A 133 -10.15 -15.89 11.50
CA PRO A 133 -9.46 -16.79 12.41
C PRO A 133 -8.13 -17.23 11.81
N ASP A 134 -7.03 -17.05 12.53
CA ASP A 134 -5.68 -17.37 12.07
C ASP A 134 -5.52 -18.85 11.74
N GLU A 135 -6.19 -19.74 12.47
CA GLU A 135 -6.18 -21.19 12.22
C GLU A 135 -6.85 -21.61 10.91
N GLN A 136 -7.67 -20.74 10.31
CA GLN A 136 -8.41 -21.02 9.07
C GLN A 136 -7.67 -20.54 7.81
N VAL A 137 -6.55 -19.83 7.95
CA VAL A 137 -5.88 -19.16 6.84
C VAL A 137 -4.37 -19.32 6.94
N THR A 138 -3.74 -19.66 5.83
CA THR A 138 -2.27 -19.66 5.68
C THR A 138 -1.73 -18.35 5.11
N SER A 139 -2.45 -17.74 4.17
CA SER A 139 -2.16 -16.39 3.67
C SER A 139 -3.40 -15.74 3.07
N LEU A 140 -3.79 -14.59 3.62
CA LEU A 140 -4.93 -13.83 3.11
C LEU A 140 -4.71 -13.35 1.67
N THR A 141 -3.46 -12.98 1.32
CA THR A 141 -3.13 -12.52 -0.04
C THR A 141 -3.28 -13.58 -1.12
N ARG A 142 -3.05 -14.87 -0.81
CA ARG A 142 -3.28 -15.97 -1.75
C ARG A 142 -4.74 -16.40 -1.78
N GLU A 143 -5.38 -16.48 -0.61
CA GLU A 143 -6.63 -17.21 -0.45
C GLU A 143 -7.88 -16.41 -0.78
N ILE A 144 -7.89 -15.10 -0.53
CA ILE A 144 -9.12 -14.31 -0.66
C ILE A 144 -9.58 -14.24 -2.11
N ARG A 145 -10.86 -14.52 -2.32
CA ARG A 145 -11.58 -14.28 -3.58
C ARG A 145 -12.90 -13.60 -3.29
N ILE A 146 -13.33 -12.70 -4.17
CA ILE A 146 -14.64 -12.04 -4.05
C ILE A 146 -15.54 -12.51 -5.17
N ALA A 147 -16.81 -12.78 -4.86
CA ALA A 147 -17.85 -13.00 -5.84
C ALA A 147 -19.05 -12.09 -5.58
N ARG A 148 -19.64 -11.54 -6.63
CA ARG A 148 -20.94 -10.87 -6.57
C ARG A 148 -22.06 -11.86 -6.84
N VAL A 149 -23.20 -11.68 -6.18
CA VAL A 149 -24.45 -12.36 -6.51
C VAL A 149 -25.19 -11.57 -7.60
N GLU A 150 -25.44 -12.19 -8.74
CA GLU A 150 -26.17 -11.59 -9.88
C GLU A 150 -27.16 -12.61 -10.44
N ASP A 151 -28.47 -12.29 -10.41
CA ASP A 151 -29.56 -13.20 -10.79
C ASP A 151 -29.45 -14.62 -10.18
N GLY A 152 -28.98 -14.69 -8.92
CA GLY A 152 -28.80 -15.95 -8.20
C GLY A 152 -27.54 -16.75 -8.58
N ARG A 153 -26.69 -16.21 -9.46
CA ARG A 153 -25.40 -16.77 -9.85
C ARG A 153 -24.26 -16.04 -9.13
N LEU A 154 -23.13 -16.73 -8.96
CA LEU A 154 -21.91 -16.13 -8.46
C LEU A 154 -21.01 -15.74 -9.63
N ILE A 155 -20.52 -14.50 -9.60
CA ILE A 155 -19.56 -13.97 -10.58
C ILE A 155 -18.34 -13.48 -9.80
N GLU A 156 -17.17 -14.07 -10.07
CA GLU A 156 -15.92 -13.63 -9.46
C GLU A 156 -15.62 -12.18 -9.86
N VAL A 157 -15.24 -11.37 -8.89
CA VAL A 157 -14.81 -9.98 -9.08
C VAL A 157 -13.34 -9.88 -8.68
N PRO A 158 -12.46 -9.32 -9.54
CA PRO A 158 -11.09 -9.04 -9.17
C PRO A 158 -10.99 -8.27 -7.86
N CYS A 159 -10.10 -8.71 -6.99
CA CYS A 159 -9.83 -8.07 -5.71
C CYS A 159 -8.33 -7.92 -5.47
N GLN A 160 -7.96 -6.97 -4.61
CA GLN A 160 -6.59 -6.72 -4.20
C GLN A 160 -6.53 -6.74 -2.68
N VAL A 161 -5.68 -7.60 -2.13
CA VAL A 161 -5.48 -7.75 -0.68
C VAL A 161 -4.14 -7.14 -0.29
N TYR A 162 -4.13 -6.37 0.79
CA TYR A 162 -2.91 -5.78 1.37
C TYR A 162 -3.06 -5.56 2.87
N HIS A 163 -1.98 -5.12 3.51
CA HIS A 163 -1.93 -4.92 4.97
C HIS A 163 -2.34 -6.19 5.74
N GLU A 164 -1.85 -7.36 5.30
CA GLU A 164 -1.97 -8.58 6.09
C GLU A 164 -1.21 -8.39 7.42
N ARG A 165 -1.95 -8.50 8.53
CA ARG A 165 -1.45 -8.30 9.90
C ARG A 165 -2.01 -9.39 10.80
N ARG A 166 -1.18 -9.90 11.70
CA ARG A 166 -1.56 -10.94 12.65
C ARG A 166 -1.58 -10.35 14.05
N ARG A 167 -2.68 -10.54 14.78
CA ARG A 167 -2.82 -10.10 16.18
C ARG A 167 -3.44 -11.24 16.99
N GLY A 168 -2.61 -11.91 17.79
CA GLY A 168 -3.04 -13.12 18.50
C GLY A 168 -3.56 -14.18 17.53
N LYS A 169 -4.80 -14.62 17.76
CA LYS A 169 -5.50 -15.64 16.95
C LYS A 169 -6.26 -15.08 15.76
N GLU A 170 -6.06 -13.81 15.42
CA GLU A 170 -6.76 -13.14 14.33
C GLU A 170 -5.78 -12.66 13.27
N ARG A 171 -6.17 -12.79 12.00
CA ARG A 171 -5.51 -12.15 10.86
C ARG A 171 -6.43 -11.09 10.26
N PHE A 172 -5.87 -9.92 10.02
CA PHE A 172 -6.54 -8.79 9.41
C PHE A 172 -5.96 -8.54 8.01
N CYS A 173 -6.80 -8.09 7.09
CA CYS A 173 -6.34 -7.50 5.85
C CYS A 173 -7.33 -6.46 5.34
N LYS A 174 -6.82 -5.58 4.47
CA LYS A 174 -7.66 -4.72 3.64
C LYS A 174 -7.89 -5.39 2.30
N ILE A 175 -9.14 -5.39 1.86
CA ILE A 175 -9.55 -5.92 0.57
C ILE A 175 -10.16 -4.78 -0.24
N LEU A 176 -9.63 -4.56 -1.44
CA LEU A 176 -10.11 -3.56 -2.38
C LEU A 176 -10.65 -4.23 -3.63
N TRP A 177 -11.82 -3.80 -4.12
CA TRP A 177 -12.37 -4.23 -5.41
C TRP A 177 -13.14 -3.08 -6.07
N MET A 178 -13.46 -3.26 -7.35
CA MET A 178 -14.16 -2.24 -8.14
C MET A 178 -15.64 -2.63 -8.27
N VAL A 179 -16.54 -1.67 -8.06
CA VAL A 179 -18.00 -1.90 -8.07
C VAL A 179 -18.66 -1.03 -9.13
N ASP A 180 -19.41 -1.67 -10.02
CA ASP A 180 -20.41 -1.02 -10.86
C ASP A 180 -21.76 -1.13 -10.14
N SER A 181 -22.52 -0.03 -10.08
CA SER A 181 -23.81 -0.01 -9.37
C SER A 181 -24.78 0.95 -10.05
N ALA A 182 -26.00 0.49 -10.29
CA ALA A 182 -27.11 1.35 -10.65
C ALA A 182 -27.51 2.26 -9.47
N PRO A 183 -28.14 3.41 -9.73
CA PRO A 183 -28.68 4.27 -8.68
C PRO A 183 -29.57 3.49 -7.70
N ARG A 184 -29.33 3.66 -6.39
CA ARG A 184 -30.11 3.01 -5.30
C ARG A 184 -30.06 1.48 -5.29
N GLU A 185 -29.14 0.88 -6.02
CA GLU A 185 -28.98 -0.57 -6.05
C GLU A 185 -28.37 -1.09 -4.73
N LYS A 186 -28.76 -2.32 -4.37
CA LYS A 186 -28.17 -3.11 -3.29
C LYS A 186 -27.59 -4.37 -3.89
N GLN A 187 -26.34 -4.67 -3.56
CA GLN A 187 -25.61 -5.82 -4.09
C GLN A 187 -25.01 -6.61 -2.94
N THR A 188 -25.06 -7.94 -3.02
CA THR A 188 -24.45 -8.84 -2.04
C THR A 188 -23.20 -9.48 -2.63
N TYR A 189 -22.14 -9.51 -1.83
CA TYR A 189 -20.85 -10.08 -2.15
C TYR A 189 -20.48 -11.19 -1.16
N LEU A 190 -19.81 -12.22 -1.67
CA LEU A 190 -19.22 -13.30 -0.89
C LEU A 190 -17.69 -13.17 -0.94
N VAL A 191 -17.06 -13.14 0.22
CA VAL A 191 -15.60 -13.14 0.39
C VAL A 191 -15.16 -14.55 0.81
N PHE A 192 -14.62 -15.32 -0.12
CA PHE A 192 -14.17 -16.70 0.09
C PHE A 192 -12.74 -16.74 0.63
N TYR A 193 -12.47 -17.64 1.59
CA TYR A 193 -11.14 -17.93 2.14
C TYR A 193 -11.02 -19.38 2.65
N GLY A 194 -9.84 -19.79 3.12
CA GLY A 194 -9.58 -21.13 3.65
C GLY A 194 -9.30 -22.15 2.55
N ASN A 195 -8.41 -21.80 1.62
CA ASN A 195 -7.93 -22.71 0.58
C ASN A 195 -6.39 -22.83 0.69
N PRO A 196 -5.87 -23.91 1.28
CA PRO A 196 -4.42 -24.09 1.46
C PRO A 196 -3.65 -24.23 0.13
N ASP A 197 -4.35 -24.58 -0.95
CA ASP A 197 -3.77 -24.75 -2.29
C ASP A 197 -3.85 -23.47 -3.14
N ALA A 198 -4.43 -22.39 -2.61
CA ALA A 198 -4.60 -21.14 -3.32
C ALA A 198 -3.25 -20.53 -3.72
N GLU A 199 -3.21 -20.00 -4.93
CA GLU A 199 -2.04 -19.32 -5.49
C GLU A 199 -2.27 -17.80 -5.47
N LEU A 200 -1.22 -17.00 -5.64
CA LEU A 200 -1.40 -15.55 -5.82
C LEU A 200 -2.24 -15.30 -7.09
N PRO A 201 -3.39 -14.61 -6.98
CA PRO A 201 -4.27 -14.40 -8.12
C PRO A 201 -3.64 -13.44 -9.13
N GLU A 202 -3.78 -13.77 -10.41
CA GLU A 202 -3.38 -12.90 -11.51
C GLU A 202 -4.61 -12.30 -12.18
N TYR A 203 -4.98 -11.09 -11.77
CA TYR A 203 -6.09 -10.35 -12.39
C TYR A 203 -5.58 -9.45 -13.53
N PRO A 204 -6.20 -9.49 -14.72
CA PRO A 204 -5.91 -8.54 -15.79
C PRO A 204 -6.15 -7.10 -15.32
N SER A 205 -5.22 -6.21 -15.66
CA SER A 205 -5.33 -4.79 -15.33
C SER A 205 -4.73 -3.90 -16.43
N ASP A 206 -5.31 -2.71 -16.58
CA ASP A 206 -4.70 -1.62 -17.34
C ASP A 206 -3.71 -0.80 -16.50
N LEU A 207 -3.66 -1.02 -15.18
CA LEU A 207 -2.77 -0.33 -14.26
C LEU A 207 -1.38 -0.99 -14.25
N VAL A 208 -0.37 -0.24 -14.66
CA VAL A 208 1.03 -0.66 -14.70
C VAL A 208 1.85 0.25 -13.79
N THR A 209 2.64 -0.36 -12.90
CA THR A 209 3.47 0.35 -11.92
C THR A 209 4.92 -0.09 -12.02
N GLU A 210 5.79 0.83 -12.42
CA GLU A 210 7.21 0.60 -12.65
C GLU A 210 8.07 1.42 -11.68
N GLY A 211 9.25 0.90 -11.32
CA GLY A 211 10.18 1.57 -10.40
C GLY A 211 10.27 0.91 -9.02
N LYS A 212 10.93 1.58 -8.07
CA LYS A 212 11.30 1.02 -6.75
C LYS A 212 10.96 2.01 -5.63
N GLY A 213 10.52 1.50 -4.48
CA GLY A 213 10.08 2.36 -3.38
C GLY A 213 8.97 3.31 -3.83
N PHE A 214 9.02 4.57 -3.39
CA PHE A 214 8.12 5.66 -3.80
C PHE A 214 8.43 6.24 -5.20
N ALA A 215 9.58 5.91 -5.76
CA ALA A 215 10.06 6.42 -7.03
C ALA A 215 9.42 5.63 -8.20
N LEU A 216 8.18 5.98 -8.55
CA LEU A 216 7.33 5.19 -9.46
C LEU A 216 6.86 5.94 -10.72
N ASP A 217 6.73 5.21 -11.82
CA ASP A 217 5.85 5.56 -12.91
C ASP A 217 4.59 4.70 -12.82
N ILE A 218 3.42 5.33 -12.88
CA ILE A 218 2.12 4.67 -12.71
C ILE A 218 1.25 5.03 -13.90
N THR A 219 0.83 4.05 -14.68
CA THR A 219 0.07 4.26 -15.91
C THR A 219 -1.22 3.47 -15.88
N ASN A 220 -2.32 4.09 -16.29
CA ASN A 220 -3.55 3.39 -16.67
C ASN A 220 -3.98 3.83 -18.08
N LYS A 221 -5.17 3.41 -18.53
CA LYS A 221 -5.65 3.79 -19.88
C LYS A 221 -5.88 5.30 -20.10
N HIS A 222 -5.97 6.10 -19.03
CA HIS A 222 -6.32 7.52 -19.08
C HIS A 222 -5.13 8.43 -18.87
N PHE A 223 -4.18 8.05 -18.02
CA PHE A 223 -3.01 8.87 -17.72
C PHE A 223 -1.78 8.04 -17.32
N LYS A 224 -0.61 8.68 -17.45
CA LYS A 224 0.66 8.26 -16.85
C LYS A 224 1.14 9.32 -15.87
N VAL A 225 1.45 8.91 -14.65
CA VAL A 225 2.01 9.76 -13.59
C VAL A 225 3.45 9.36 -13.34
N SER A 226 4.34 10.34 -13.31
CA SER A 226 5.73 10.14 -12.88
C SER A 226 5.94 10.79 -11.51
N LEU A 227 6.29 9.97 -10.53
CA LEU A 227 6.65 10.43 -9.19
C LEU A 227 8.14 10.73 -9.09
N SER A 228 8.46 11.74 -8.30
CA SER A 228 9.82 12.16 -8.05
C SER A 228 10.64 11.03 -7.46
N ARG A 229 11.82 10.83 -8.04
CA ARG A 229 12.78 9.82 -7.58
C ARG A 229 13.43 10.22 -6.26
N GLN A 230 13.35 11.49 -5.89
CA GLN A 230 13.91 12.04 -4.66
C GLN A 230 12.90 11.99 -3.50
N HIS A 231 11.67 12.47 -3.73
CA HIS A 231 10.71 12.70 -2.65
C HIS A 231 9.29 12.18 -2.93
N GLY A 232 9.03 11.47 -4.05
CA GLY A 232 7.74 10.83 -4.33
C GLY A 232 6.57 11.77 -4.63
N GLN A 233 6.83 13.04 -4.89
CA GLN A 233 5.83 14.03 -5.34
C GLN A 233 5.53 13.85 -6.82
N ILE A 234 4.34 14.23 -7.29
CA ILE A 234 4.04 14.16 -8.73
C ILE A 234 4.85 15.20 -9.50
N GLU A 235 5.72 14.73 -10.40
CA GLU A 235 6.55 15.58 -11.27
C GLU A 235 5.88 15.85 -12.61
N ARG A 236 5.25 14.82 -13.18
CA ARG A 236 4.62 14.89 -14.50
C ARG A 236 3.34 14.06 -14.54
N LEU A 237 2.40 14.53 -15.34
CA LEU A 237 1.14 13.84 -15.63
C LEU A 237 0.89 13.89 -17.14
N THR A 238 1.00 12.76 -17.84
CA THR A 238 0.64 12.63 -19.25
C THR A 238 -0.79 12.14 -19.38
N LEU A 239 -1.63 12.86 -20.11
CA LEU A 239 -2.99 12.47 -20.45
C LEU A 239 -2.97 11.59 -21.69
N MET A 240 -3.37 10.33 -21.56
CA MET A 240 -3.28 9.29 -22.60
C MET A 240 -4.46 9.38 -23.58
N ARG A 241 -4.53 10.50 -24.31
CA ARG A 241 -5.51 10.78 -25.38
C ARG A 241 -4.80 10.84 -26.74
N GLU A 242 -5.54 11.09 -27.82
CA GLU A 242 -5.03 11.04 -29.21
C GLU A 242 -3.69 11.78 -29.40
N HIS A 243 -3.51 12.96 -28.80
CA HIS A 243 -2.27 13.76 -28.90
C HIS A 243 -1.32 13.65 -27.70
N GLY A 244 -1.67 12.95 -26.63
CA GLY A 244 -0.79 12.69 -25.48
C GLY A 244 -0.29 13.94 -24.74
N LEU A 245 -1.18 14.80 -24.23
CA LEU A 245 -0.78 16.02 -23.52
C LEU A 245 -0.02 15.71 -22.23
N GLU A 246 1.24 16.14 -22.13
CA GLU A 246 2.00 16.12 -20.88
C GLU A 246 1.82 17.43 -20.10
N LEU A 247 1.34 17.32 -18.86
CA LEU A 247 1.37 18.37 -17.85
C LEU A 247 2.67 18.25 -17.06
N PHE A 248 3.45 19.32 -17.09
CA PHE A 248 4.72 19.44 -16.39
C PHE A 248 4.89 20.88 -15.89
N SER A 249 5.82 21.08 -14.97
CA SER A 249 6.26 22.42 -14.55
C SER A 249 7.70 22.61 -15.01
N GLY A 250 7.89 23.47 -16.00
CA GLY A 250 9.20 23.88 -16.52
C GLY A 250 9.70 25.15 -15.83
N GLY A 251 11.02 25.34 -15.81
CA GLY A 251 11.70 26.47 -15.17
C GLY A 251 12.59 26.04 -14.00
N GLU A 252 13.62 26.84 -13.70
CA GLU A 252 14.59 26.60 -12.61
C GLU A 252 14.00 26.92 -11.21
N GLY A 253 12.70 26.71 -11.03
CA GLY A 253 11.95 27.16 -9.85
C GLY A 253 12.60 26.70 -8.55
N HIS A 254 13.11 27.66 -7.77
CA HIS A 254 13.73 27.48 -6.44
C HIS A 254 14.91 26.50 -6.35
N GLY A 255 15.49 26.07 -7.48
CA GLY A 255 16.55 25.04 -7.49
C GLY A 255 16.08 23.65 -7.07
N GLU A 256 14.77 23.39 -7.14
CA GLU A 256 14.15 22.11 -6.82
C GLU A 256 13.94 21.29 -8.12
N PRO A 257 13.91 19.95 -8.06
CA PRO A 257 13.47 19.14 -9.19
C PRO A 257 12.09 19.60 -9.69
N PRO A 258 11.85 19.62 -11.02
CA PRO A 258 10.59 20.09 -11.57
C PRO A 258 9.40 19.25 -11.09
N GLY A 259 8.49 19.87 -10.34
CA GLY A 259 7.27 19.25 -9.78
C GLY A 259 6.00 19.92 -10.27
N ILE A 260 4.88 19.19 -10.44
CA ILE A 260 3.57 19.83 -10.68
C ILE A 260 2.74 19.98 -9.41
N ASP A 261 2.87 19.07 -8.44
CA ASP A 261 2.27 19.19 -7.10
C ASP A 261 3.31 19.76 -6.14
N TRP A 262 3.16 21.02 -5.71
CA TRP A 262 4.15 21.74 -4.89
C TRP A 262 3.84 21.76 -3.39
N ALA A 263 2.64 21.32 -3.01
CA ALA A 263 2.29 21.13 -1.60
C ALA A 263 2.90 19.82 -1.08
N HIS A 264 3.24 19.68 0.20
CA HIS A 264 2.87 20.55 1.32
C HIS A 264 4.07 21.27 1.89
N ASP A 265 3.81 22.46 2.42
CA ASP A 265 4.84 23.30 3.00
C ASP A 265 4.27 24.33 3.96
N TYR A 266 5.18 24.98 4.67
CA TYR A 266 4.88 26.19 5.42
C TYR A 266 6.05 27.17 5.41
N VAL A 267 5.75 28.43 5.68
CA VAL A 267 6.72 29.51 5.82
C VAL A 267 6.78 29.92 7.29
N ASP A 268 7.99 29.91 7.86
CA ASP A 268 8.24 30.36 9.24
C ASP A 268 7.83 31.83 9.44
N GLU A 269 7.74 32.22 10.71
CA GLU A 269 7.50 33.61 11.10
C GLU A 269 8.46 34.60 10.41
N HIS A 270 7.97 35.82 10.18
CA HIS A 270 8.70 36.89 9.48
C HIS A 270 9.12 36.57 8.03
N ASN A 271 8.53 35.54 7.41
CA ASN A 271 8.92 35.06 6.09
C ASN A 271 10.40 34.62 6.01
N PHE A 272 10.96 34.12 7.12
CA PHE A 272 12.39 33.82 7.21
C PHE A 272 12.82 32.68 6.29
N GLN A 273 12.09 31.57 6.30
CA GLN A 273 12.38 30.41 5.48
C GLN A 273 11.10 29.62 5.18
N LYS A 274 11.15 28.84 4.10
CA LYS A 274 10.05 27.97 3.66
C LYS A 274 10.45 26.51 3.80
N LEU A 275 9.72 25.76 4.61
CA LEU A 275 9.98 24.36 4.88
C LEU A 275 9.05 23.49 4.04
N ARG A 276 9.61 22.53 3.30
CA ARG A 276 8.86 21.73 2.33
C ARG A 276 9.18 20.24 2.45
N ILE A 277 8.23 19.40 2.04
CA ILE A 277 8.48 17.97 1.83
C ILE A 277 9.26 17.70 0.54
N THR A 278 9.19 18.62 -0.44
CA THR A 278 9.99 18.55 -1.68
C THR A 278 11.48 18.76 -1.45
N LEU A 279 11.87 19.28 -0.27
CA LEU A 279 13.27 19.46 0.14
C LEU A 279 13.87 18.24 0.84
N TRP A 280 13.13 17.13 0.95
CA TRP A 280 13.69 15.85 1.36
C TRP A 280 14.75 15.38 0.35
N ASP A 281 15.95 15.01 0.78
CA ASP A 281 16.97 14.37 -0.07
C ASP A 281 16.58 12.93 -0.43
N GLU A 282 15.88 12.26 0.49
CA GLU A 282 15.17 11.01 0.34
C GLU A 282 13.94 11.07 1.27
N CYS A 283 12.80 10.49 0.84
CA CYS A 283 11.63 10.34 1.70
C CYS A 283 12.03 9.74 3.07
N PRO A 284 11.83 10.46 4.19
CA PRO A 284 12.18 9.95 5.50
C PRO A 284 11.49 8.63 5.78
N ASP A 285 10.16 8.58 5.64
CA ASP A 285 9.36 7.37 5.78
C ASP A 285 8.29 7.31 4.68
N TYR A 286 8.01 6.10 4.22
CA TYR A 286 7.04 5.84 3.17
C TYR A 286 6.51 4.42 3.22
N GLU A 287 5.37 4.21 2.55
CA GLU A 287 4.75 2.93 2.29
C GLU A 287 4.27 2.88 0.84
N VAL A 288 4.49 1.74 0.18
CA VAL A 288 4.03 1.52 -1.18
C VAL A 288 3.29 0.19 -1.27
N ILE A 289 2.04 0.27 -1.72
CA ILE A 289 1.20 -0.89 -2.02
C ILE A 289 1.03 -0.94 -3.53
N ARG A 290 1.32 -2.11 -4.12
CA ARG A 290 1.17 -2.36 -5.55
C ARG A 290 0.23 -3.52 -5.76
N GLY A 291 -0.65 -3.39 -6.73
CA GLY A 291 -1.48 -4.50 -7.18
C GLY A 291 -2.26 -4.13 -8.43
N PRO A 292 -3.07 -5.08 -8.93
CA PRO A 292 -3.76 -4.94 -10.20
C PRO A 292 -4.86 -3.88 -10.17
N LEU A 293 -5.42 -3.53 -9.01
CA LEU A 293 -6.56 -2.61 -8.95
C LEU A 293 -6.16 -1.21 -8.48
N CYS A 294 -5.14 -1.13 -7.62
CA CYS A 294 -4.71 0.11 -7.01
C CYS A 294 -3.21 0.11 -6.73
N THR A 295 -2.57 1.25 -6.98
CA THR A 295 -1.24 1.57 -6.46
C THR A 295 -1.36 2.72 -5.47
N ILE A 296 -0.87 2.50 -4.25
CA ILE A 296 -0.91 3.48 -3.15
C ILE A 296 0.53 3.87 -2.81
N VAL A 297 0.77 5.17 -2.71
CA VAL A 297 2.07 5.73 -2.30
C VAL A 297 1.81 6.70 -1.15
N ARG A 298 2.18 6.30 0.07
CA ARG A 298 2.09 7.11 1.27
C ARG A 298 3.48 7.51 1.73
N ARG A 299 3.66 8.75 2.17
CA ARG A 299 4.93 9.29 2.67
C ARG A 299 4.67 10.29 3.77
N TRP A 300 5.55 10.32 4.78
CA TRP A 300 5.36 11.20 5.92
C TRP A 300 6.69 11.61 6.55
N GLY A 301 6.63 12.69 7.33
CA GLY A 301 7.76 13.21 8.09
C GLY A 301 7.67 14.70 8.35
N PHE A 302 8.77 15.28 8.82
CA PHE A 302 8.91 16.72 8.99
C PHE A 302 9.49 17.37 7.72
N PRO A 303 8.92 18.49 7.24
CA PRO A 303 9.46 19.20 6.09
C PRO A 303 10.84 19.78 6.41
N ARG A 304 11.67 20.01 5.39
CA ARG A 304 13.05 20.49 5.55
C ARG A 304 13.19 21.96 5.16
N SER A 305 14.14 22.63 5.81
CA SER A 305 14.62 23.96 5.46
C SER A 305 15.50 23.94 4.20
N PRO A 306 15.61 25.05 3.44
CA PRO A 306 16.58 25.19 2.35
C PRO A 306 18.04 25.01 2.77
N VAL A 307 18.36 25.16 4.07
CA VAL A 307 19.71 24.98 4.63
C VAL A 307 19.78 23.78 5.59
N HIS A 308 18.94 22.76 5.38
CA HIS A 308 18.98 21.52 6.16
C HIS A 308 20.40 20.90 6.15
N PRO A 309 20.91 20.38 7.28
CA PRO A 309 20.24 20.17 8.57
C PRO A 309 20.33 21.34 9.57
N LEU A 310 20.85 22.52 9.19
CA LEU A 310 21.01 23.64 10.12
C LEU A 310 19.71 24.02 10.83
N TYR A 311 18.60 24.03 10.09
CA TYR A 311 17.25 24.19 10.63
C TYR A 311 16.42 22.93 10.35
N SER A 312 16.09 22.18 11.41
CA SER A 312 15.32 20.93 11.35
C SER A 312 14.22 20.89 12.43
N PRO A 313 13.20 21.76 12.36
CA PRO A 313 12.18 21.84 13.39
C PRO A 313 11.22 20.64 13.37
N ALA A 314 11.03 19.99 14.52
CA ALA A 314 10.00 18.97 14.73
C ALA A 314 8.67 19.59 15.20
N ARG A 315 8.09 20.48 14.37
CA ARG A 315 6.90 21.28 14.73
C ARG A 315 5.63 20.94 13.94
N LEU A 316 5.77 20.56 12.67
CA LEU A 316 4.66 20.22 11.79
C LEU A 316 4.94 18.88 11.10
N HIS A 317 4.22 17.85 11.51
CA HIS A 317 4.28 16.54 10.87
C HIS A 317 3.35 16.54 9.65
N ILE A 318 3.83 16.05 8.51
CA ILE A 318 3.09 16.01 7.26
C ILE A 318 3.00 14.56 6.80
N ASP A 319 1.80 14.13 6.43
CA ASP A 319 1.49 12.82 5.82
C ASP A 319 0.77 13.06 4.49
N VAL A 320 1.22 12.42 3.41
CA VAL A 320 0.63 12.53 2.07
C VAL A 320 0.50 11.14 1.46
N GLU A 321 -0.69 10.80 0.98
CA GLU A 321 -1.02 9.56 0.29
C GLU A 321 -1.59 9.86 -1.09
N TYR A 322 -1.04 9.21 -2.13
CA TYR A 322 -1.64 9.13 -3.46
C TYR A 322 -2.23 7.74 -3.71
N ARG A 323 -3.41 7.69 -4.34
CA ARG A 323 -4.05 6.45 -4.80
C ARG A 323 -4.39 6.52 -6.27
N PHE A 324 -3.85 5.58 -7.03
CA PHE A 324 -4.07 5.44 -8.47
C PHE A 324 -4.79 4.13 -8.75
N TYR A 325 -5.88 4.19 -9.52
CA TYR A 325 -6.78 3.06 -9.74
C TYR A 325 -6.75 2.60 -11.19
N THR A 326 -7.01 1.30 -11.39
CA THR A 326 -7.34 0.73 -12.72
C THR A 326 -8.60 1.39 -13.29
N LYS A 327 -8.69 1.53 -14.61
CA LYS A 327 -9.87 2.00 -15.38
C LYS A 327 -10.39 3.41 -15.10
N LEU A 328 -9.93 4.12 -14.06
CA LEU A 328 -10.49 5.41 -13.63
C LEU A 328 -9.71 6.63 -14.18
N PRO A 329 -10.42 7.70 -14.61
CA PRO A 329 -9.81 8.92 -15.14
C PRO A 329 -9.38 9.91 -14.06
N TRP A 330 -9.32 9.46 -12.79
CA TRP A 330 -8.93 10.27 -11.66
C TRP A 330 -8.08 9.47 -10.68
N PHE A 331 -7.31 10.19 -9.87
CA PHE A 331 -6.58 9.64 -8.72
C PHE A 331 -6.91 10.45 -7.48
N GLN A 332 -6.63 9.91 -6.29
CA GLN A 332 -6.87 10.62 -5.02
C GLN A 332 -5.55 11.06 -4.38
N LYS A 333 -5.59 12.23 -3.72
CA LYS A 333 -4.57 12.67 -2.76
C LYS A 333 -5.26 12.88 -1.42
N SER A 334 -4.78 12.20 -0.40
CA SER A 334 -5.16 12.44 0.99
C SER A 334 -3.94 12.97 1.74
N SER A 335 -4.13 13.86 2.71
CA SER A 335 -3.02 14.33 3.53
C SER A 335 -3.45 14.83 4.90
N GLU A 336 -2.53 14.74 5.85
CA GLU A 336 -2.65 15.31 7.20
C GLU A 336 -1.45 16.24 7.49
N MET A 337 -1.72 17.44 7.99
CA MET A 337 -0.70 18.31 8.59
C MET A 337 -1.02 18.52 10.08
N LYS A 338 -0.15 18.00 10.96
CA LYS A 338 -0.35 17.98 12.41
C LYS A 338 0.70 18.81 13.14
N ALA A 339 0.27 19.81 13.87
CA ALA A 339 1.13 20.63 14.71
C ALA A 339 1.56 19.85 15.98
N ILE A 340 2.84 19.49 16.07
CA ILE A 340 3.43 18.81 17.22
C ILE A 340 3.76 19.79 18.35
N GLN A 341 3.99 21.04 17.99
CA GLN A 341 4.27 22.16 18.90
C GLN A 341 3.44 23.37 18.50
N THR A 342 3.27 24.33 19.40
CA THR A 342 2.71 25.64 19.05
C THR A 342 3.77 26.47 18.36
N PHE A 343 3.47 27.05 17.19
CA PHE A 343 4.41 27.93 16.47
C PHE A 343 3.69 28.92 15.55
N ASN A 344 4.40 29.98 15.17
CA ASN A 344 3.92 30.97 14.23
C ASN A 344 4.28 30.56 12.79
N VAL A 345 3.36 30.79 11.88
CA VAL A 345 3.47 30.50 10.45
C VAL A 345 3.01 31.72 9.67
N ALA A 346 3.82 32.17 8.72
CA ALA A 346 3.46 33.27 7.83
C ALA A 346 2.51 32.79 6.71
N ALA A 347 2.71 31.55 6.25
CA ALA A 347 1.85 30.91 5.26
C ALA A 347 1.96 29.38 5.37
N LEU A 348 0.89 28.66 5.08
CA LEU A 348 0.86 27.21 5.00
C LEU A 348 0.08 26.82 3.75
N ARG A 349 0.54 25.78 3.06
CA ARG A 349 -0.09 25.30 1.82
C ARG A 349 -0.30 23.80 1.89
N ASP A 350 -1.54 23.40 1.69
CA ASP A 350 -1.97 22.00 1.65
C ASP A 350 -2.25 21.52 0.21
N ASP A 351 -2.53 22.43 -0.72
CA ASP A 351 -2.72 22.09 -2.13
C ASP A 351 -2.17 23.17 -3.06
N GLU A 352 -1.23 22.83 -3.93
CA GLU A 352 -0.64 23.76 -4.90
C GLU A 352 -0.26 23.01 -6.17
N TRP A 353 -0.80 23.45 -7.30
CA TRP A 353 -0.54 22.85 -8.60
C TRP A 353 -0.07 23.91 -9.59
N VAL A 354 1.03 23.62 -10.28
CA VAL A 354 1.69 24.54 -11.20
C VAL A 354 1.99 23.83 -12.51
N PHE A 355 1.58 24.44 -13.62
CA PHE A 355 1.82 23.93 -14.96
C PHE A 355 2.54 24.97 -15.81
N SER A 356 3.34 24.48 -16.76
CA SER A 356 3.99 25.29 -17.77
C SER A 356 3.27 25.25 -19.11
N GLY A 357 3.40 26.35 -19.85
CA GLY A 357 2.75 26.53 -21.14
C GLY A 357 1.26 26.83 -21.03
N LEU A 358 0.61 26.95 -22.19
CA LEU A 358 -0.79 27.39 -22.32
C LEU A 358 -1.68 26.28 -22.90
N SER A 359 -1.44 25.04 -22.50
CA SER A 359 -2.20 23.86 -22.93
C SER A 359 -3.60 23.84 -22.34
N LEU A 360 -3.78 24.36 -21.13
CA LEU A 360 -5.07 24.55 -20.48
C LEU A 360 -5.38 26.06 -20.45
N ARG A 361 -6.47 26.48 -21.09
CA ARG A 361 -6.70 27.90 -21.45
C ARG A 361 -7.90 28.55 -20.77
N ASN A 362 -8.73 27.76 -20.12
CA ASN A 362 -9.98 28.22 -19.52
C ASN A 362 -10.02 27.77 -18.07
N LYS A 363 -10.57 28.63 -17.22
CA LYS A 363 -10.72 28.41 -15.78
C LYS A 363 -12.07 27.75 -15.49
N MET A 364 -12.07 26.79 -14.59
CA MET A 364 -13.28 26.30 -13.96
C MET A 364 -13.08 26.13 -12.46
N TRP A 365 -14.17 26.31 -11.73
CA TRP A 365 -14.20 26.19 -10.27
C TRP A 365 -15.57 25.72 -9.83
N MET A 366 -15.68 25.25 -8.60
CA MET A 366 -16.91 24.65 -8.10
C MET A 366 -17.32 25.25 -6.75
N THR A 367 -18.61 25.53 -6.60
CA THR A 367 -19.18 26.00 -5.33
C THR A 367 -19.27 24.86 -4.31
N ARG A 368 -19.50 25.20 -3.04
CA ARG A 368 -19.73 24.24 -1.95
C ARG A 368 -20.86 23.24 -2.26
N GLU A 369 -21.93 23.73 -2.87
CA GLU A 369 -23.11 22.96 -3.28
C GLU A 369 -22.79 21.99 -4.43
N GLY A 370 -21.64 22.15 -5.10
CA GLY A 370 -21.21 21.31 -6.20
C GLY A 370 -21.60 21.84 -7.59
N GLU A 371 -21.92 23.12 -7.71
CA GLU A 371 -22.19 23.75 -9.01
C GLU A 371 -20.86 24.11 -9.71
N LEU A 372 -20.65 23.62 -10.93
CA LEU A 372 -19.50 23.97 -11.74
C LEU A 372 -19.71 25.34 -12.42
N ARG A 373 -18.76 26.24 -12.20
CA ARG A 373 -18.68 27.59 -12.76
C ARG A 373 -17.41 27.78 -13.57
N PHE A 374 -17.42 28.80 -14.42
CA PHE A 374 -16.35 29.08 -15.39
C PHE A 374 -15.88 30.52 -15.27
N GLY A 375 -14.60 30.76 -15.60
CA GLY A 375 -14.01 32.09 -15.54
C GLY A 375 -13.45 32.43 -14.16
N ASP A 376 -13.48 33.72 -13.83
CA ASP A 376 -13.01 34.21 -12.53
C ASP A 376 -13.93 33.77 -11.39
N VAL A 377 -13.35 33.66 -10.19
CA VAL A 377 -14.11 33.33 -8.98
C VAL A 377 -14.73 34.60 -8.42
N ASP A 378 -16.03 34.55 -8.16
CA ASP A 378 -16.77 35.66 -7.59
C ASP A 378 -16.20 36.05 -6.21
N ALA A 379 -16.26 37.33 -5.85
CA ALA A 379 -15.64 37.85 -4.63
C ALA A 379 -16.13 37.13 -3.35
N GLU A 380 -17.41 36.73 -3.31
CA GLU A 380 -18.03 35.98 -2.21
C GLU A 380 -17.50 34.55 -2.07
N HIS A 381 -16.98 33.96 -3.15
CA HIS A 381 -16.49 32.59 -3.20
C HIS A 381 -14.96 32.46 -3.09
N GLN A 382 -14.21 33.57 -3.01
CA GLN A 382 -12.74 33.56 -2.97
C GLN A 382 -12.12 32.71 -1.85
N ASN A 383 -12.86 32.49 -0.76
CA ASN A 383 -12.46 31.65 0.37
C ASN A 383 -13.34 30.40 0.56
N ASP A 384 -14.25 30.11 -0.39
CA ASP A 384 -15.21 29.00 -0.31
C ASP A 384 -15.33 28.21 -1.63
N ILE A 385 -14.19 27.83 -2.21
CA ILE A 385 -14.11 27.02 -3.44
C ILE A 385 -14.03 25.53 -3.09
N TRP A 386 -14.87 24.69 -3.69
CA TRP A 386 -14.91 23.24 -3.46
C TRP A 386 -14.48 22.39 -4.66
N GLY A 387 -13.88 23.05 -5.65
CA GLY A 387 -13.16 22.42 -6.73
C GLY A 387 -12.52 23.47 -7.63
N VAL A 388 -11.38 23.15 -8.22
CA VAL A 388 -10.60 24.09 -9.02
C VAL A 388 -9.91 23.36 -10.16
N GLY A 389 -9.89 23.97 -11.34
CA GLY A 389 -9.24 23.33 -12.48
C GLY A 389 -9.23 24.17 -13.73
N PHE A 390 -8.80 23.53 -14.80
CA PHE A 390 -8.67 24.13 -16.10
C PHE A 390 -9.10 23.19 -17.22
N PHE A 391 -9.51 23.77 -18.33
CA PHE A 391 -9.84 23.03 -19.55
C PHE A 391 -9.43 23.77 -20.82
N ASN A 392 -9.40 23.03 -21.92
CA ASN A 392 -9.20 23.55 -23.26
C ASN A 392 -10.36 23.12 -24.16
N LYS A 393 -11.08 24.09 -24.73
CA LYS A 393 -12.22 23.82 -25.61
C LYS A 393 -11.84 23.15 -26.93
N GLN A 394 -10.62 23.35 -27.42
CA GLN A 394 -10.15 22.84 -28.71
C GLN A 394 -9.62 21.42 -28.58
N SER A 395 -8.69 21.19 -27.65
CA SER A 395 -8.13 19.85 -27.43
C SER A 395 -8.97 18.97 -26.51
N GLN A 396 -10.01 19.54 -25.90
CA GLN A 396 -10.88 18.90 -24.90
C GLN A 396 -10.14 18.42 -23.64
N ASP A 397 -8.88 18.82 -23.46
CA ASP A 397 -8.11 18.50 -22.25
C ASP A 397 -8.67 19.20 -21.03
N SER A 398 -8.67 18.49 -19.91
CA SER A 398 -9.02 19.08 -18.62
C SER A 398 -8.22 18.45 -17.49
N PHE A 399 -8.03 19.25 -16.44
CA PHE A 399 -7.49 18.82 -15.17
C PHE A 399 -8.21 19.59 -14.06
N MET A 400 -8.82 18.89 -13.11
CA MET A 400 -9.60 19.50 -12.05
C MET A 400 -9.43 18.76 -10.73
N ALA A 401 -9.18 19.49 -9.65
CA ALA A 401 -9.29 19.00 -8.29
C ALA A 401 -10.74 19.13 -7.80
N LEU A 402 -11.28 18.04 -7.26
CA LEU A 402 -12.55 17.98 -6.53
C LEU A 402 -12.24 17.82 -5.06
N PHE A 403 -12.67 18.78 -4.24
CA PHE A 403 -12.46 18.74 -2.80
C PHE A 403 -13.56 17.88 -2.17
N LEU A 404 -13.17 16.77 -1.54
CA LEU A 404 -14.11 15.74 -1.05
C LEU A 404 -14.32 15.84 0.46
N GLU A 405 -13.23 15.68 1.23
CA GLU A 405 -13.29 15.66 2.70
C GLU A 405 -12.18 16.54 3.26
N HIS A 406 -12.55 17.69 3.83
CA HIS A 406 -11.63 18.65 4.42
C HIS A 406 -12.05 18.92 5.87
N SER A 407 -11.10 18.84 6.81
CA SER A 407 -11.35 19.17 8.22
C SER A 407 -10.17 19.90 8.85
N ALA A 408 -10.47 20.68 9.89
CA ALA A 408 -9.50 21.43 10.65
C ALA A 408 -9.83 21.30 12.15
N ASP A 409 -9.11 20.43 12.84
CA ASP A 409 -9.28 20.20 14.28
C ASP A 409 -8.33 21.15 15.04
N GLY A 410 -8.84 21.83 16.07
CA GLY A 410 -8.05 22.76 16.87
C GLY A 410 -7.79 24.13 16.20
N LEU A 411 -8.48 24.45 15.11
CA LEU A 411 -8.46 25.74 14.43
C LEU A 411 -9.87 26.36 14.39
N PRO A 412 -9.99 27.70 14.34
CA PRO A 412 -11.30 28.35 14.41
C PRO A 412 -12.16 28.14 13.16
N GLU A 413 -11.53 28.08 11.98
CA GLU A 413 -12.18 27.85 10.69
C GLU A 413 -11.20 27.24 9.68
N LEU A 414 -11.73 26.76 8.55
CA LEU A 414 -10.95 26.24 7.43
C LEU A 414 -11.28 27.00 6.15
N LYS A 415 -10.31 27.73 5.60
CA LYS A 415 -10.50 28.49 4.37
C LYS A 415 -10.28 27.62 3.14
N HIS A 416 -11.08 27.86 2.11
CA HIS A 416 -10.98 27.20 0.82
C HIS A 416 -10.59 28.22 -0.26
N THR A 417 -9.34 28.69 -0.18
CA THR A 417 -8.72 29.61 -1.14
C THR A 417 -8.14 28.86 -2.34
N GLY A 418 -7.52 29.59 -3.26
CA GLY A 418 -6.83 29.02 -4.42
C GLY A 418 -7.62 29.16 -5.71
N ALA A 419 -8.13 30.36 -5.98
CA ALA A 419 -8.75 30.67 -7.27
C ALA A 419 -7.78 30.34 -8.43
N PRO A 420 -8.27 29.73 -9.52
CA PRO A 420 -7.43 29.32 -10.64
C PRO A 420 -6.86 30.54 -11.37
N ALA A 421 -5.55 30.54 -11.62
CA ALA A 421 -4.87 31.55 -12.43
C ALA A 421 -4.33 30.90 -13.72
N LEU A 422 -4.46 31.57 -14.87
CA LEU A 422 -3.95 31.05 -16.15
C LEU A 422 -2.48 31.39 -16.42
N PHE A 423 -1.91 32.32 -15.65
CA PHE A 423 -0.56 32.79 -15.86
C PHE A 423 0.18 32.96 -14.54
N TYR A 424 1.27 32.21 -14.43
CA TYR A 424 2.29 32.38 -13.40
C TYR A 424 3.57 32.88 -14.02
N HIS A 425 4.10 34.02 -13.56
CA HIS A 425 5.28 34.63 -14.18
C HIS A 425 6.54 33.75 -14.13
N TRP A 426 6.69 32.88 -13.13
CA TRP A 426 7.85 32.00 -13.00
C TRP A 426 7.82 30.77 -13.92
N HIS A 427 6.63 30.24 -14.22
CA HIS A 427 6.46 28.98 -14.99
C HIS A 427 5.73 29.16 -16.33
N GLY A 428 5.18 30.34 -16.59
CA GLY A 428 4.54 30.72 -17.85
C GLY A 428 3.20 30.04 -18.13
N GLY A 429 2.57 29.40 -17.14
CA GLY A 429 1.33 28.65 -17.32
C GLY A 429 0.38 28.70 -16.11
N PRO A 430 -0.68 27.88 -16.12
CA PRO A 430 -1.72 27.91 -15.09
C PRO A 430 -1.26 27.43 -13.71
N LEU A 431 -1.86 27.98 -12.65
CA LEU A 431 -1.67 27.52 -11.28
C LEU A 431 -2.93 27.65 -10.40
N TRP A 432 -2.95 26.91 -9.30
CA TRP A 432 -3.66 27.32 -8.10
C TRP A 432 -2.84 27.00 -6.86
N SER A 433 -3.08 27.74 -5.77
CA SER A 433 -2.45 27.51 -4.47
C SER A 433 -3.44 27.81 -3.35
N ARG A 434 -3.71 26.80 -2.52
CA ARG A 434 -4.61 26.87 -1.38
C ARG A 434 -3.83 27.18 -0.11
N TYR A 435 -4.30 28.20 0.60
CA TYR A 435 -3.84 28.61 1.92
C TYR A 435 -5.00 28.43 2.90
N PRO A 436 -5.04 27.30 3.65
CA PRO A 436 -6.20 26.92 4.44
C PRO A 436 -6.33 27.69 5.77
N LEU A 437 -5.25 28.35 6.22
CA LEU A 437 -5.18 28.92 7.54
C LEU A 437 -5.89 30.28 7.66
N PRO A 438 -6.72 30.47 8.69
CA PRO A 438 -7.26 31.77 9.06
C PRO A 438 -6.38 32.54 10.04
N VAL A 439 -5.40 31.87 10.66
CA VAL A 439 -4.57 32.37 11.76
C VAL A 439 -3.09 32.19 11.46
N ASN A 440 -2.26 33.02 12.11
CA ASN A 440 -0.81 32.97 11.98
C ASN A 440 -0.14 32.11 13.07
N THR A 441 -0.89 31.64 14.07
CA THR A 441 -0.36 30.78 15.14
C THR A 441 -1.06 29.43 15.07
N LEU A 442 -0.30 28.37 14.84
CA LEU A 442 -0.79 26.99 14.92
C LEU A 442 -0.61 26.49 16.35
N PRO A 443 -1.69 26.13 17.07
CA PRO A 443 -1.58 25.54 18.38
C PRO A 443 -1.11 24.09 18.29
N LYS A 444 -0.36 23.64 19.29
CA LYS A 444 -0.04 22.21 19.46
C LYS A 444 -1.31 21.37 19.42
N GLY A 445 -1.28 20.31 18.62
CA GLY A 445 -2.40 19.39 18.43
C GLY A 445 -3.35 19.79 17.31
N ALA A 446 -3.21 20.97 16.70
CA ALA A 446 -4.01 21.31 15.52
C ALA A 446 -3.74 20.33 14.37
N VAL A 447 -4.80 19.92 13.67
CA VAL A 447 -4.73 18.97 12.56
C VAL A 447 -5.51 19.52 11.38
N LEU A 448 -4.87 19.62 10.22
CA LEU A 448 -5.51 19.86 8.94
C LEU A 448 -5.56 18.55 8.17
N LYS A 449 -6.75 18.13 7.73
CA LYS A 449 -6.93 16.97 6.86
C LYS A 449 -7.57 17.40 5.56
N GLN A 450 -7.08 16.84 4.47
CA GLN A 450 -7.74 16.95 3.17
C GLN A 450 -7.74 15.62 2.43
N LYS A 451 -8.76 15.45 1.59
CA LYS A 451 -8.89 14.39 0.60
C LYS A 451 -9.50 14.98 -0.66
N ASN A 452 -8.74 14.90 -1.75
CA ASN A 452 -9.10 15.43 -3.07
C ASN A 452 -9.08 14.31 -4.10
N ALA A 453 -9.95 14.42 -5.10
CA ALA A 453 -9.82 13.66 -6.35
C ALA A 453 -9.35 14.59 -7.48
N TYR A 454 -8.32 14.18 -8.21
CA TYR A 454 -7.79 14.91 -9.36
C TYR A 454 -8.25 14.21 -10.62
N LEU A 455 -9.15 14.87 -11.33
CA LEU A 455 -9.87 14.37 -12.48
C LEU A 455 -9.24 14.87 -13.77
N SER A 456 -9.04 13.97 -14.72
CA SER A 456 -8.79 14.33 -16.12
C SER A 456 -9.73 13.58 -17.05
N ILE A 457 -10.78 14.28 -17.50
CA ILE A 457 -11.75 13.75 -18.45
C ILE A 457 -11.81 14.60 -19.72
N PRO A 458 -12.22 14.05 -20.87
CA PRO A 458 -12.58 14.85 -22.03
C PRO A 458 -13.63 15.88 -21.64
N TYR A 459 -13.32 17.15 -21.82
CA TYR A 459 -14.25 18.23 -21.57
C TYR A 459 -14.89 18.67 -22.90
N THR A 460 -16.18 18.42 -23.00
CA THR A 460 -17.04 18.93 -24.08
C THR A 460 -18.04 19.92 -23.49
N GLU A 461 -18.52 20.88 -24.29
CA GLU A 461 -19.55 21.82 -23.83
C GLU A 461 -20.90 21.13 -23.56
N GLU A 462 -21.15 19.99 -24.20
CA GLU A 462 -22.40 19.23 -24.06
C GLU A 462 -22.47 18.43 -22.75
N THR A 463 -21.40 17.69 -22.40
CA THR A 463 -21.44 16.73 -21.28
C THR A 463 -20.41 17.01 -20.18
N GLY A 464 -19.39 17.83 -20.44
CA GLY A 464 -18.27 18.05 -19.51
C GLY A 464 -18.73 18.56 -18.15
N LYS A 465 -19.63 19.55 -18.12
CA LYS A 465 -20.18 20.09 -16.86
C LYS A 465 -20.92 19.01 -16.06
N SER A 466 -21.90 18.35 -16.66
CA SER A 466 -22.72 17.34 -15.98
C SER A 466 -21.89 16.16 -15.47
N THR A 467 -20.89 15.72 -16.24
CA THR A 467 -20.02 14.59 -15.85
C THR A 467 -19.16 14.94 -14.63
N ILE A 468 -18.59 16.14 -14.57
CA ILE A 468 -17.78 16.57 -13.40
C ILE A 468 -18.66 16.67 -12.15
N GLU A 469 -19.83 17.32 -12.25
CA GLU A 469 -20.74 17.47 -11.13
C GLU A 469 -21.26 16.12 -10.63
N GLN A 470 -21.61 15.21 -11.55
CA GLN A 470 -21.99 13.83 -11.22
C GLN A 470 -20.86 13.08 -10.53
N THR A 471 -19.63 13.18 -11.07
CA THR A 471 -18.45 12.54 -10.47
C THR A 471 -18.24 13.04 -9.04
N ARG A 472 -18.37 14.35 -8.78
CA ARG A 472 -18.29 14.88 -7.42
C ARG A 472 -19.39 14.33 -6.53
N ARG A 473 -20.65 14.34 -6.96
CA ARG A 473 -21.77 13.82 -6.14
C ARG A 473 -21.58 12.35 -5.78
N ALA A 474 -21.06 11.56 -6.72
CA ALA A 474 -20.68 10.17 -6.49
C ALA A 474 -19.58 10.07 -5.42
N LEU A 475 -18.47 10.78 -5.59
CA LEU A 475 -17.32 10.69 -4.66
C LEU A 475 -17.59 11.28 -3.27
N MET A 476 -18.51 12.24 -3.15
CA MET A 476 -18.94 12.81 -1.85
C MET A 476 -19.79 11.84 -1.03
N LYS A 477 -20.36 10.82 -1.67
CA LYS A 477 -21.20 9.79 -1.03
C LYS A 477 -20.76 8.42 -1.56
N PRO A 478 -19.62 7.90 -1.07
CA PRO A 478 -19.11 6.61 -1.51
C PRO A 478 -20.12 5.50 -1.24
N LEU A 479 -20.01 4.39 -1.98
CA LEU A 479 -20.79 3.18 -1.74
C LEU A 479 -20.68 2.74 -0.28
N LEU A 480 -21.83 2.44 0.33
CA LEU A 480 -21.90 2.07 1.74
C LEU A 480 -21.72 0.56 1.88
N LEU A 481 -20.75 0.13 2.69
CA LEU A 481 -20.51 -1.27 3.01
C LEU A 481 -21.07 -1.58 4.40
N HIS A 482 -21.75 -2.71 4.53
CA HIS A 482 -22.20 -3.21 5.82
C HIS A 482 -22.23 -4.75 5.84
N PRO A 483 -22.20 -5.38 7.03
CA PRO A 483 -22.47 -6.81 7.17
C PRO A 483 -23.82 -7.16 6.53
N HIS A 484 -23.93 -8.40 6.04
CA HIS A 484 -25.20 -8.89 5.51
C HIS A 484 -26.19 -9.11 6.65
N MET A 485 -27.32 -8.40 6.60
CA MET A 485 -28.29 -8.36 7.70
C MET A 485 -29.42 -9.38 7.54
N GLU A 486 -29.60 -9.96 6.36
CA GLU A 486 -30.68 -10.90 6.11
C GLU A 486 -30.31 -12.32 6.55
N SER A 487 -31.28 -13.02 7.16
CA SER A 487 -31.05 -14.41 7.63
C SER A 487 -31.00 -15.43 6.49
N LYS A 488 -31.30 -15.03 5.25
CA LYS A 488 -31.33 -15.90 4.07
C LYS A 488 -30.25 -15.48 3.10
N ILE A 489 -29.35 -16.40 2.78
CA ILE A 489 -28.39 -16.25 1.68
C ILE A 489 -29.19 -16.03 0.39
N PRO A 490 -28.98 -14.93 -0.35
CA PRO A 490 -29.74 -14.66 -1.57
C PRO A 490 -29.40 -15.71 -2.63
N GLY A 491 -30.33 -16.61 -2.95
CA GLY A 491 -30.13 -17.64 -3.98
C GLY A 491 -31.46 -18.14 -4.54
N PRO A 492 -31.49 -18.60 -5.80
CA PRO A 492 -32.73 -19.01 -6.43
C PRO A 492 -33.26 -20.28 -5.76
N SER A 493 -34.56 -20.32 -5.50
CA SER A 493 -35.29 -21.51 -5.02
C SER A 493 -35.43 -22.59 -6.10
N SER A 494 -35.06 -22.29 -7.36
CA SER A 494 -35.13 -23.22 -8.49
C SER A 494 -33.78 -23.36 -9.20
N SER A 495 -33.36 -24.61 -9.28
CA SER A 495 -32.21 -25.11 -10.00
C SER A 495 -32.43 -25.04 -11.52
N THR A 496 -31.90 -24.02 -12.18
CA THR A 496 -31.59 -24.13 -13.61
C THR A 496 -30.08 -24.06 -13.76
N ASP A 497 -29.48 -25.23 -14.00
CA ASP A 497 -28.06 -25.52 -14.27
C ASP A 497 -27.57 -24.90 -15.61
N ALA A 498 -28.24 -23.84 -16.06
CA ALA A 498 -27.96 -23.16 -17.31
C ALA A 498 -26.75 -22.25 -17.13
N GLY A 499 -25.55 -22.83 -17.26
CA GLY A 499 -24.37 -22.13 -17.76
C GLY A 499 -23.41 -21.53 -16.73
N LEU A 500 -23.10 -22.21 -15.62
CA LEU A 500 -21.85 -21.91 -14.90
C LEU A 500 -20.69 -22.56 -15.64
N THR A 501 -20.12 -21.85 -16.61
CA THR A 501 -18.96 -22.33 -17.39
C THR A 501 -17.63 -22.19 -16.65
N THR A 502 -17.60 -21.55 -15.48
CA THR A 502 -16.38 -21.27 -14.72
C THR A 502 -16.55 -21.63 -13.24
N ARG A 503 -15.56 -22.32 -12.68
CA ARG A 503 -15.38 -22.55 -11.24
C ARG A 503 -14.51 -21.43 -10.65
N LEU A 504 -14.59 -21.17 -9.35
CA LEU A 504 -13.74 -20.20 -8.67
C LEU A 504 -12.25 -20.61 -8.68
N ALA A 505 -11.99 -21.91 -8.52
CA ALA A 505 -10.63 -22.44 -8.46
C ALA A 505 -9.92 -22.36 -9.82
N ARG A 506 -8.77 -21.69 -9.87
CA ARG A 506 -7.84 -21.77 -11.00
C ARG A 506 -7.19 -23.17 -11.05
N PRO A 507 -6.53 -23.55 -12.16
CA PRO A 507 -5.75 -24.80 -12.20
C PRO A 507 -4.76 -24.88 -11.04
N GLY A 508 -4.84 -25.96 -10.25
CA GLY A 508 -4.00 -26.17 -9.07
C GLY A 508 -4.60 -25.71 -7.74
N GLU A 509 -5.72 -24.97 -7.73
CA GLU A 509 -6.39 -24.49 -6.52
C GLU A 509 -7.61 -25.33 -6.12
N GLY A 510 -8.04 -26.27 -6.98
CA GLY A 510 -9.25 -27.08 -6.80
C GLY A 510 -9.07 -28.36 -6.00
N GLY A 511 -7.87 -28.56 -5.43
CA GLY A 511 -7.47 -29.75 -4.68
C GLY A 511 -6.82 -30.86 -5.52
N GLU A 512 -6.78 -30.74 -6.86
CA GLU A 512 -6.20 -31.78 -7.72
C GLU A 512 -4.69 -31.95 -7.54
N GLN A 513 -4.01 -30.88 -7.11
CA GLN A 513 -2.57 -30.84 -6.85
C GLN A 513 -2.25 -30.74 -5.35
N SER A 514 -3.23 -30.99 -4.47
CA SER A 514 -3.08 -30.78 -3.04
C SER A 514 -1.94 -31.62 -2.45
N GLU A 515 -1.86 -32.90 -2.84
CA GLU A 515 -0.83 -33.81 -2.33
C GLU A 515 0.59 -33.33 -2.69
N ILE A 516 0.86 -32.99 -3.96
CA ILE A 516 2.18 -32.51 -4.38
C ILE A 516 2.51 -31.15 -3.77
N LYS A 517 1.54 -30.24 -3.66
CA LYS A 517 1.74 -28.93 -3.00
C LYS A 517 2.09 -29.10 -1.52
N GLN A 518 1.39 -29.98 -0.80
CA GLN A 518 1.72 -30.31 0.59
C GLN A 518 3.12 -30.90 0.72
N GLN A 519 3.51 -31.80 -0.19
CA GLN A 519 4.88 -32.33 -0.23
C GLN A 519 5.92 -31.24 -0.48
N ILE A 520 5.67 -30.29 -1.39
CA ILE A 520 6.57 -29.15 -1.64
C ILE A 520 6.69 -28.26 -0.41
N TRP A 521 5.58 -27.87 0.23
CA TRP A 521 5.60 -27.08 1.46
C TRP A 521 6.34 -27.80 2.59
N GLN A 522 6.18 -29.12 2.70
CA GLN A 522 6.92 -29.93 3.67
C GLN A 522 8.41 -29.99 3.32
N ALA A 523 8.77 -30.16 2.05
CA ALA A 523 10.15 -30.20 1.57
C ALA A 523 10.88 -28.86 1.78
N LEU A 524 10.18 -27.74 1.62
CA LEU A 524 10.70 -26.41 1.92
C LEU A 524 11.08 -26.22 3.40
N ARG A 525 10.54 -27.03 4.32
CA ARG A 525 10.94 -27.01 5.74
C ARG A 525 12.35 -27.56 5.98
N ASP A 526 12.93 -28.28 5.01
CA ASP A 526 14.33 -28.73 5.06
C ASP A 526 15.32 -27.63 4.58
N CYS A 527 14.79 -26.56 3.99
CA CYS A 527 15.57 -25.41 3.50
C CYS A 527 15.72 -24.39 4.63
N LYS A 528 16.80 -24.52 5.41
CA LYS A 528 17.09 -23.74 6.62
C LYS A 528 17.92 -22.50 6.36
N ASP A 529 17.74 -21.47 7.19
CA ASP A 529 18.63 -20.31 7.20
C ASP A 529 19.82 -20.56 8.13
N ALA A 530 20.96 -20.96 7.55
CA ALA A 530 22.15 -21.27 8.33
C ALA A 530 22.83 -20.04 8.97
N GLN A 531 22.34 -18.82 8.73
CA GLN A 531 22.79 -17.63 9.48
C GLN A 531 22.09 -17.48 10.84
N LEU A 532 21.00 -18.21 11.08
CA LEU A 532 20.34 -18.30 12.38
C LEU A 532 20.80 -19.57 13.10
N TYR A 533 22.08 -19.58 13.49
CA TYR A 533 22.85 -20.76 13.87
C TYR A 533 22.19 -21.72 14.87
N THR A 534 21.40 -21.21 15.81
CA THR A 534 20.76 -22.00 16.87
C THR A 534 19.24 -22.02 16.78
N ALA A 535 18.63 -21.18 15.94
CA ALA A 535 17.16 -21.14 15.81
C ALA A 535 16.62 -22.30 14.98
N ASP A 536 17.47 -22.95 14.17
CA ASP A 536 17.13 -24.10 13.33
C ASP A 536 15.93 -23.83 12.38
N ILE A 537 15.70 -22.58 12.00
CA ILE A 537 14.46 -22.15 11.34
C ILE A 537 14.58 -22.23 9.80
N ASN A 538 13.47 -22.56 9.15
CA ASN A 538 13.37 -22.74 7.69
C ASN A 538 12.66 -21.59 6.99
N VAL A 539 12.75 -21.56 5.66
CA VAL A 539 12.17 -20.50 4.81
C VAL A 539 10.64 -20.41 4.88
N VAL A 540 9.95 -21.50 5.23
CA VAL A 540 8.48 -21.51 5.42
C VAL A 540 8.14 -20.84 6.75
N ASP A 541 8.79 -21.25 7.83
CA ASP A 541 8.54 -20.69 9.17
C ASP A 541 9.01 -19.24 9.29
N LEU A 542 10.05 -18.86 8.55
CA LEU A 542 10.45 -17.47 8.34
C LEU A 542 9.44 -16.66 7.54
N GLY A 543 8.43 -17.27 6.90
CA GLY A 543 7.45 -16.55 6.07
C GLY A 543 8.04 -15.95 4.79
N MET A 544 9.13 -16.54 4.27
CA MET A 544 9.82 -16.05 3.06
C MET A 544 9.18 -16.52 1.77
N VAL A 545 8.41 -17.61 1.80
CA VAL A 545 7.72 -18.17 0.63
C VAL A 545 6.35 -17.53 0.47
N TYR A 546 6.17 -16.77 -0.60
CA TYR A 546 4.94 -16.01 -0.87
C TYR A 546 3.96 -16.80 -1.71
N ASP A 547 4.43 -17.61 -2.66
CA ASP A 547 3.59 -18.42 -3.52
C ASP A 547 4.27 -19.73 -3.97
N VAL A 548 3.46 -20.75 -4.22
CA VAL A 548 3.87 -22.06 -4.76
C VAL A 548 2.91 -22.44 -5.88
N ARG A 549 3.41 -22.47 -7.12
CA ARG A 549 2.61 -22.86 -8.28
C ARG A 549 3.19 -24.11 -8.92
N VAL A 550 2.31 -25.05 -9.26
CA VAL A 550 2.68 -26.30 -9.92
C VAL A 550 1.99 -26.36 -11.28
N ARG A 551 2.77 -26.46 -12.34
CA ARG A 551 2.27 -26.62 -13.71
C ARG A 551 3.01 -27.78 -14.35
N ASN A 552 2.30 -28.90 -14.55
CA ASN A 552 2.88 -30.17 -14.96
C ASN A 552 4.03 -30.58 -14.01
N ASP A 553 5.23 -30.69 -14.53
CA ASP A 553 6.48 -31.06 -13.85
C ASP A 553 7.34 -29.83 -13.44
N VAL A 554 6.79 -28.62 -13.54
CA VAL A 554 7.47 -27.37 -13.21
C VAL A 554 6.86 -26.74 -11.95
N VAL A 555 7.71 -26.45 -10.96
CA VAL A 555 7.36 -25.67 -9.77
C VAL A 555 7.90 -24.26 -9.90
N THR A 556 7.04 -23.26 -9.66
CA THR A 556 7.43 -21.86 -9.55
C THR A 556 7.19 -21.39 -8.12
N LEU A 557 8.23 -20.86 -7.49
CA LEU A 557 8.21 -20.29 -6.14
C LEU A 557 8.40 -18.78 -6.22
N ILE A 558 7.57 -18.03 -5.51
CA ILE A 558 7.79 -16.59 -5.29
C ILE A 558 8.30 -16.42 -3.87
N MET A 559 9.45 -15.75 -3.70
CA MET A 559 10.09 -15.57 -2.40
C MET A 559 10.55 -14.13 -2.17
N ALA A 560 10.50 -13.69 -0.92
CA ALA A 560 11.03 -12.40 -0.49
C ALA A 560 12.16 -12.58 0.53
N MET A 561 13.20 -11.74 0.41
CA MET A 561 14.25 -11.65 1.43
C MET A 561 13.82 -10.69 2.54
N PRO A 562 14.22 -10.92 3.82
CA PRO A 562 13.79 -10.08 4.94
C PRO A 562 14.14 -8.60 4.80
N HIS A 563 15.28 -8.28 4.16
CA HIS A 563 15.71 -6.91 3.89
C HIS A 563 16.75 -6.85 2.76
N ARG A 564 16.96 -5.65 2.19
CA ARG A 564 17.88 -5.43 1.06
C ARG A 564 19.37 -5.60 1.38
N GLY A 565 19.72 -5.60 2.67
CA GLY A 565 21.07 -5.95 3.14
C GLY A 565 21.45 -7.42 2.90
N ARG A 566 20.45 -8.28 2.64
CA ARG A 566 20.65 -9.68 2.24
C ARG A 566 19.98 -9.96 0.89
N PRO A 567 20.52 -9.43 -0.23
CA PRO A 567 19.78 -9.40 -1.49
C PRO A 567 19.88 -10.70 -2.30
N ARG A 568 20.79 -11.62 -1.96
CA ARG A 568 21.11 -12.80 -2.77
C ARG A 568 20.18 -13.98 -2.43
N LEU A 569 19.04 -14.08 -3.12
CA LEU A 569 18.12 -15.22 -2.97
C LEU A 569 18.78 -16.56 -3.36
N ASP A 570 19.75 -16.54 -4.29
CA ASP A 570 20.54 -17.71 -4.71
C ASP A 570 21.16 -18.49 -3.54
N TYR A 571 21.39 -17.82 -2.39
CA TYR A 571 21.82 -18.46 -1.16
C TYR A 571 20.91 -19.65 -0.77
N PHE A 572 19.60 -19.51 -0.93
CA PHE A 572 18.63 -20.57 -0.67
C PHE A 572 18.37 -21.45 -1.90
N THR A 573 18.38 -20.85 -3.09
CA THR A 573 18.03 -21.55 -4.34
C THR A 573 19.08 -22.60 -4.73
N HIS A 574 20.37 -22.24 -4.65
CA HIS A 574 21.50 -23.10 -5.07
C HIS A 574 22.43 -23.47 -3.92
N GLY A 575 22.22 -22.91 -2.72
CA GLY A 575 23.05 -23.14 -1.55
C GLY A 575 24.31 -22.28 -1.51
N SER A 576 24.85 -22.08 -0.31
CA SER A 576 26.22 -21.60 -0.13
C SER A 576 27.18 -22.80 -0.05
N ILE A 577 27.60 -23.30 -1.22
CA ILE A 577 28.50 -24.46 -1.38
C ILE A 577 29.78 -24.36 -0.52
N ALA A 578 30.17 -23.15 -0.09
CA ALA A 578 31.43 -22.91 0.62
C ALA A 578 31.33 -22.81 2.16
N VAL A 579 30.15 -22.60 2.76
CA VAL A 579 30.08 -22.16 4.19
C VAL A 579 29.32 -23.12 5.11
N HIS A 580 28.23 -23.76 4.66
CA HIS A 580 27.42 -24.64 5.52
C HIS A 580 26.81 -25.86 4.80
N PRO A 581 27.63 -26.77 4.24
CA PRO A 581 27.15 -27.88 3.40
C PRO A 581 26.26 -28.91 4.13
N THR A 582 26.19 -28.88 5.46
CA THR A 582 25.45 -29.87 6.27
C THR A 582 24.24 -29.28 7.01
N LEU A 583 24.00 -27.96 6.97
CA LEU A 583 22.96 -27.32 7.79
C LEU A 583 21.66 -27.03 7.03
N SER A 584 21.69 -26.97 5.71
CA SER A 584 20.53 -26.64 4.89
C SER A 584 20.66 -27.28 3.51
N VAL A 585 19.55 -27.80 2.98
CA VAL A 585 19.48 -28.31 1.60
C VAL A 585 19.01 -27.17 0.70
N PRO A 586 19.65 -26.93 -0.46
CA PRO A 586 19.17 -25.96 -1.43
C PRO A 586 17.74 -26.26 -1.90
N ILE A 587 16.93 -25.22 -2.11
CA ILE A 587 15.53 -25.33 -2.51
C ILE A 587 15.38 -26.17 -3.78
N ARG A 588 16.22 -25.93 -4.79
CA ARG A 588 16.15 -26.68 -6.05
C ARG A 588 16.44 -28.16 -5.85
N GLU A 589 17.57 -28.46 -5.21
CA GLU A 589 17.97 -29.84 -4.92
C GLU A 589 16.89 -30.58 -4.13
N ARG A 590 16.28 -29.91 -3.15
CA ARG A 590 15.30 -30.54 -2.28
C ARG A 590 13.96 -30.83 -2.96
N ILE A 591 13.49 -29.91 -3.79
CA ILE A 591 12.19 -30.03 -4.49
C ILE A 591 12.31 -30.94 -5.72
N GLU A 592 13.42 -30.90 -6.46
CA GLU A 592 13.65 -31.78 -7.63
C GLU A 592 13.79 -33.26 -7.24
N GLN A 593 13.93 -33.58 -5.95
CA GLN A 593 13.86 -34.95 -5.44
C GLN A 593 12.44 -35.50 -5.28
N LEU A 594 11.40 -34.65 -5.41
CA LEU A 594 10.01 -35.10 -5.32
C LEU A 594 9.58 -35.74 -6.65
N ASP A 595 8.80 -36.81 -6.55
CA ASP A 595 8.32 -37.55 -7.72
C ASP A 595 7.47 -36.65 -8.63
N GLY A 596 7.81 -36.65 -9.93
CA GLY A 596 7.08 -35.91 -10.95
C GLY A 596 7.49 -34.44 -11.11
N ILE A 597 8.53 -33.97 -10.41
CA ILE A 597 9.09 -32.61 -10.59
C ILE A 597 10.40 -32.69 -11.38
N ASN A 598 10.47 -31.97 -12.50
CA ASN A 598 11.67 -31.90 -13.34
C ASN A 598 12.38 -30.54 -13.28
N GLN A 599 11.65 -29.46 -12.92
CA GLN A 599 12.21 -28.11 -12.95
C GLN A 599 11.66 -27.24 -11.81
N VAL A 600 12.57 -26.50 -11.16
CA VAL A 600 12.21 -25.52 -10.14
C VAL A 600 12.69 -24.11 -10.52
N VAL A 601 11.75 -23.18 -10.60
CA VAL A 601 11.97 -21.75 -10.82
C VAL A 601 11.71 -21.02 -9.51
N VAL A 602 12.64 -20.17 -9.10
CA VAL A 602 12.50 -19.35 -7.90
C VAL A 602 12.64 -17.89 -8.29
N GLU A 603 11.62 -17.10 -8.00
CA GLU A 603 11.54 -15.68 -8.33
C GLU A 603 11.63 -14.83 -7.05
N GLN A 604 12.52 -13.84 -7.08
CA GLN A 604 12.68 -12.91 -5.98
C GLN A 604 11.77 -11.70 -6.14
N VAL A 605 11.00 -11.41 -5.09
CA VAL A 605 10.20 -10.18 -4.99
C VAL A 605 10.63 -9.32 -3.80
N TRP A 606 10.33 -8.02 -3.90
CA TRP A 606 10.55 -7.04 -2.83
C TRP A 606 9.26 -6.35 -2.37
N ALA A 607 8.15 -6.57 -3.08
CA ALA A 607 6.86 -5.98 -2.78
C ALA A 607 5.78 -7.07 -2.90
N PRO A 608 4.93 -7.28 -1.87
CA PRO A 608 5.00 -6.64 -0.55
C PRO A 608 6.31 -6.97 0.18
N GLU A 609 6.71 -6.10 1.12
CA GLU A 609 7.92 -6.33 1.92
C GLU A 609 7.69 -7.47 2.93
N TRP A 610 8.78 -8.14 3.30
CA TRP A 610 8.75 -9.14 4.37
C TRP A 610 8.54 -8.47 5.73
N SER A 611 7.75 -9.11 6.59
CA SER A 611 7.58 -8.69 7.98
C SER A 611 7.31 -9.90 8.87
N SER A 612 7.49 -9.73 10.18
CA SER A 612 7.22 -10.73 11.21
C SER A 612 5.77 -11.23 11.26
N ASN A 613 4.82 -10.49 10.67
CA ASN A 613 3.43 -10.94 10.50
C ASN A 613 3.28 -12.15 9.56
N ARG A 614 4.33 -12.48 8.79
CA ARG A 614 4.38 -13.67 7.92
C ARG A 614 4.94 -14.91 8.60
N LEU A 615 5.51 -14.78 9.81
CA LEU A 615 6.03 -15.92 10.55
C LEU A 615 4.89 -16.89 10.92
N THR A 616 5.18 -18.18 10.82
CA THR A 616 4.33 -19.23 11.40
C THR A 616 4.47 -19.23 12.92
N ASP A 617 3.60 -19.97 13.62
CA ASP A 617 3.70 -20.16 15.09
C ASP A 617 5.07 -20.72 15.48
N GLU A 618 5.50 -21.77 14.79
CA GLU A 618 6.80 -22.38 15.00
C GLU A 618 7.93 -21.37 14.73
N GLY A 619 7.79 -20.53 13.71
CA GLY A 619 8.77 -19.50 13.39
C GLY A 619 8.88 -18.42 14.46
N ARG A 620 7.75 -17.97 15.01
CA ARG A 620 7.72 -17.01 16.11
C ARG A 620 8.32 -17.59 17.39
N ALA A 621 7.94 -18.83 17.74
CA ALA A 621 8.47 -19.53 18.90
C ALA A 621 10.00 -19.70 18.82
N ARG A 622 10.53 -20.14 17.67
CA ARG A 622 11.98 -20.28 17.44
C ARG A 622 12.75 -18.96 17.51
N LEU A 623 12.10 -17.84 17.20
CA LEU A 623 12.68 -16.50 17.30
C LEU A 623 12.39 -15.83 18.65
N GLY A 624 11.68 -16.49 19.56
CA GLY A 624 11.35 -15.99 20.89
C GLY A 624 10.37 -14.82 20.90
N LEU A 625 9.44 -14.77 19.94
CA LEU A 625 8.44 -13.70 19.75
C LEU A 625 7.06 -14.00 20.37
N ASP A 626 6.92 -15.13 21.05
CA ASP A 626 5.67 -15.60 21.66
C ASP A 626 5.61 -15.41 23.18
#